data_AF-A0A1W0WUK2-F1
#
_entry.id   AF-A0A1W0WUK2-F1
#
_cell.length_a   1.000
_cell.length_b   1.000
_cell.length_c   1.000
_cell.angle_alpha   90.00
_cell.angle_beta   90.00
_cell.angle_gamma   90.00
#
_symmetry.space_group_name_H-M   'P 1'
#
loop_
_entity.id
_entity.type
_entity.pdbx_description
1 polymer ?
#
loop_
_entity_poly.entity_id
_entity_poly.type
_entity_poly.pdbx_seq_one_letter_code
_entity_poly.pdbx_strand_id
1 'polypeptide(L)' 'MASNNNDKEKNKYQSPLTQRYASEEMAYNFSERKRIITWRKLWIWLAKAQQVRDSYILPAPAVNNLVGR' A
#
# COMPACT_ATOMS: atom_id res chain seq x y z
N MET A 1 -23.24 16.05 -23.21
CA MET A 1 -22.21 15.03 -23.53
C MET A 1 -21.31 14.88 -22.32
N ALA A 2 -21.59 13.89 -21.46
CA ALA A 2 -20.74 13.60 -20.31
C ALA A 2 -19.47 12.91 -20.82
N SER A 3 -18.32 13.58 -20.70
CA SER A 3 -17.02 12.94 -20.93
C SER A 3 -16.85 11.85 -19.87
N ASN A 4 -17.01 10.59 -20.29
CA ASN A 4 -16.80 9.44 -19.43
C ASN A 4 -15.32 9.42 -19.03
N ASN A 5 -15.05 9.49 -17.73
CA ASN A 5 -13.68 9.48 -17.18
C ASN A 5 -12.82 8.30 -17.67
N ASN A 6 -13.45 7.23 -18.18
CA ASN A 6 -12.82 6.04 -18.76
C ASN A 6 -11.95 6.32 -20.02
N ASP A 7 -12.21 7.40 -20.76
CA ASP A 7 -11.45 7.68 -21.99
C ASP A 7 -10.05 8.26 -21.69
N LYS A 8 -9.88 8.94 -20.54
CA LYS A 8 -8.58 9.48 -20.12
C LYS A 8 -7.60 8.39 -19.68
N GLU A 9 -8.08 7.24 -19.20
CA GLU A 9 -7.22 6.15 -18.75
C GLU A 9 -6.62 5.33 -19.92
N LYS A 10 -7.34 5.22 -21.03
CA LYS A 10 -6.86 4.53 -22.25
C LYS A 10 -5.81 5.32 -23.04
N ASN A 11 -5.72 6.63 -22.80
CA ASN A 11 -4.67 7.48 -23.40
C ASN A 11 -3.33 7.41 -22.66
N LYS A 12 -3.27 6.75 -21.50
CA LYS A 12 -2.00 6.45 -20.79
C LYS A 12 -1.49 5.09 -21.24
N TYR A 13 -0.18 4.99 -21.43
CA TYR A 13 0.47 3.70 -21.72
C TYR A 13 0.16 2.70 -20.59
N GLN A 14 -0.50 1.60 -20.94
CA GLN A 14 -0.80 0.49 -20.06
C GLN A 14 -0.04 -0.74 -20.56
N SER A 15 0.53 -1.53 -19.64
CA SER A 15 1.22 -2.75 -20.03
C SER A 15 0.20 -3.78 -20.57
N PRO A 16 0.46 -4.41 -21.73
CA PRO A 16 -0.43 -5.44 -22.26
C PRO A 16 -0.57 -6.64 -21.31
N LEU A 17 0.43 -6.87 -20.45
CA LEU A 17 0.38 -7.91 -19.42
C LEU A 17 -0.70 -7.61 -18.36
N THR A 18 -0.82 -6.37 -17.92
CA THR A 18 -1.78 -5.99 -16.86
C THR A 18 -3.22 -5.89 -17.38
N GLN A 19 -3.42 -5.70 -18.69
CA GLN A 19 -4.76 -5.46 -19.25
C GLN A 19 -5.37 -6.67 -19.96
N ARG A 20 -4.55 -7.52 -20.61
CA ARG A 20 -5.04 -8.60 -21.48
C ARG A 20 -4.80 -10.01 -20.92
N TYR A 21 -3.76 -10.18 -20.11
CA TYR A 21 -3.29 -11.51 -19.72
C TYR A 21 -3.29 -11.74 -18.20
N ALA A 22 -3.14 -10.70 -17.39
CA ALA A 22 -3.18 -10.82 -15.94
C ALA A 22 -4.62 -10.94 -15.44
N SER A 23 -4.82 -11.81 -14.44
CA SER A 23 -6.04 -11.80 -13.64
C SER A 23 -6.17 -10.49 -12.87
N GLU A 24 -7.40 -10.10 -12.53
CA GLU A 24 -7.66 -8.88 -11.74
C GLU A 24 -6.91 -8.90 -10.41
N GLU A 25 -6.82 -10.06 -9.76
CA GLU A 25 -6.06 -10.25 -8.52
C GLU A 25 -4.56 -10.02 -8.70
N MET A 26 -3.99 -10.50 -9.81
CA MET A 26 -2.58 -10.33 -10.11
C MET A 26 -2.26 -8.87 -10.46
N ALA A 27 -3.12 -8.21 -11.24
CA ALA A 27 -3.01 -6.79 -11.51
C ALA A 27 -3.11 -5.95 -10.22
N TYR A 28 -4.00 -6.33 -9.29
CA TYR A 28 -4.12 -5.68 -7.99
C TYR A 28 -2.88 -5.85 -7.11
N ASN A 29 -2.24 -7.03 -7.12
CA ASN A 29 -1.03 -7.27 -6.34
C ASN A 29 0.12 -6.32 -6.73
N PHE A 30 0.23 -5.98 -8.01
CA PHE A 30 1.23 -5.03 -8.52
C PHE A 30 0.71 -3.59 -8.64
N SER A 31 -0.49 -3.31 -8.14
CA SER A 31 -1.04 -1.95 -8.15
C SER A 31 -0.27 -1.01 -7.21
N GLU A 32 -0.20 0.26 -7.58
CA GLU A 32 0.41 1.30 -6.76
C GLU A 32 -0.23 1.42 -5.38
N ARG A 33 -1.56 1.26 -5.30
CA ARG A 33 -2.30 1.25 -4.04
C ARG A 33 -1.81 0.13 -3.11
N LYS A 34 -1.68 -1.10 -3.63
CA LYS A 34 -1.22 -2.25 -2.84
C LYS A 34 0.23 -2.06 -2.39
N ARG A 35 1.10 -1.50 -3.23
CA ARG A 35 2.50 -1.16 -2.89
C ARG A 35 2.57 -0.22 -1.68
N ILE A 36 1.86 0.91 -1.72
CA ILE A 36 1.89 1.93 -0.66
C ILE A 36 1.35 1.36 0.66
N ILE A 37 0.24 0.62 0.63
CA ILE A 37 -0.34 0.00 1.83
C ILE A 37 0.63 -1.03 2.43
N THR A 38 1.23 -1.87 1.58
CA THR A 38 2.19 -2.90 2.02
C THR A 38 3.39 -2.26 2.70
N TRP A 39 3.93 -1.18 2.13
CA TRP A 39 5.03 -0.45 2.75
C TRP A 39 4.63 0.11 4.12
N ARG A 40 3.50 0.80 4.25
CA ARG A 40 3.04 1.31 5.56
C ARG A 40 2.92 0.20 6.61
N LYS A 41 2.44 -0.99 6.20
CA LYS A 41 2.36 -2.16 7.09
C LYS A 41 3.75 -2.61 7.56
N LEU A 42 4.72 -2.67 6.66
CA LEU A 42 6.11 -3.01 7.02
C LEU A 42 6.70 -2.02 8.03
N TRP A 43 6.46 -0.72 7.85
CA TRP A 43 6.90 0.31 8.80
C TRP A 43 6.25 0.13 10.19
N ILE A 44 4.97 -0.19 10.25
CA ILE A 44 4.27 -0.49 11.51
C ILE A 44 4.86 -1.74 12.16
N TRP A 45 5.12 -2.79 11.39
CA TRP A 45 5.73 -4.03 11.90
C TRP A 45 7.16 -3.79 12.40
N LEU A 46 7.94 -2.99 11.69
CA LEU A 46 9.26 -2.58 12.11
C LEU A 46 9.21 -1.83 13.44
N ALA A 47 8.31 -0.84 13.57
CA ALA A 47 8.12 -0.10 14.81
C ALA A 47 7.68 -1.00 15.98
N LYS A 48 6.79 -1.97 15.72
CA LYS A 48 6.38 -2.97 16.74
C LYS A 48 7.55 -3.88 17.16
N ALA A 49 8.34 -4.37 16.20
CA ALA A 49 9.48 -5.23 16.50
C ALA A 49 10.55 -4.49 17.29
N GLN A 50 10.86 -3.24 16.90
CA GLN A 50 11.74 -2.34 17.61
C GLN A 50 11.24 -2.07 19.03
N GLN A 51 9.95 -1.75 19.19
CA GLN A 51 9.34 -1.54 20.51
C GLN A 51 9.45 -2.78 21.40
N VAL A 52 9.19 -3.98 20.87
CA VAL A 52 9.35 -5.22 21.65
C VAL A 52 10.80 -5.41 22.08
N ARG A 53 11.76 -5.22 21.18
CA ARG A 53 13.19 -5.35 21.53
C ARG A 53 13.62 -4.31 22.57
N ASP A 54 13.18 -3.07 22.41
CA ASP A 54 13.56 -1.97 23.30
C ASP A 54 12.74 -1.99 24.61
N SER A 55 11.63 -2.73 24.68
CA SER A 55 10.84 -2.93 25.91
C SER A 55 11.56 -3.74 26.99
N TYR A 56 12.58 -4.51 26.61
CA TYR A 56 13.49 -5.14 27.57
C TYR A 56 14.45 -4.12 28.23
N ILE A 57 14.46 -2.87 27.76
CA ILE A 57 15.36 -1.81 28.23
C ILE A 57 14.60 -0.63 28.88
N LEU A 58 13.39 -0.23 28.44
CA LEU A 58 12.59 0.86 29.07
C LEU A 58 11.05 0.69 28.90
N PRO A 59 10.22 1.08 29.90
CA PRO A 59 8.76 1.01 29.79
C PRO A 59 8.21 2.08 28.82
N ALA A 60 7.36 1.65 27.88
CA ALA A 60 6.77 2.47 26.82
C ALA A 60 5.84 3.58 27.37
N PRO A 61 5.60 4.72 26.66
CA PRO A 61 4.67 4.71 25.50
C PRO A 61 4.84 5.82 24.41
N ALA A 62 4.74 5.47 23.12
CA ALA A 62 4.46 6.46 22.04
C ALA A 62 3.84 5.90 20.71
N VAL A 63 3.59 4.60 20.57
CA VAL A 63 3.15 4.02 19.27
C VAL A 63 1.64 4.11 18.99
N ASN A 64 0.82 4.42 19.99
CA ASN A 64 -0.65 4.41 19.86
C ASN A 64 -1.19 5.55 18.98
N ASN A 65 -0.37 6.56 18.65
CA ASN A 65 -0.81 7.77 17.94
C ASN A 65 -0.64 7.71 16.41
N LEU A 66 -0.17 6.59 15.84
CA LEU A 66 0.08 6.46 14.40
C LEU A 66 -1.08 5.80 13.61
N VAL A 67 -2.19 5.46 14.27
CA VAL A 67 -3.37 4.84 13.64
C VAL A 67 -4.55 5.83 13.49
N GLY A 68 -4.40 7.08 13.92
CA GLY A 68 -5.45 8.10 13.85
C GLY A 68 -5.05 9.36 13.07
N ARG A 69 -4.98 9.26 11.72
CA ARG A 69 -5.28 10.36 10.79
C ARG A 69 -5.29 9.87 9.34
#